data_AF-A0A0M6YK72-F1
#
_entry.id   AF-A0A0M6YK72-F1
#
_cell.length_a   1.000
_cell.length_b   1.000
_cell.length_c   1.000
_cell.angle_alpha   90.00
_cell.angle_beta   90.00
_cell.angle_gamma   90.00
#
_symmetry.space_group_name_H-M   'P 1'
#
loop_
_entity.id
_entity.type
_entity.pdbx_description
1 polymer ?
#
loop_
_entity_poly.entity_id
_entity_poly.type
_entity_poly.pdbx_seq_one_letter_code
_entity_poly.pdbx_strand_id
1 'polypeptide(L)'
;MKLTAETTLKASAIALGAVAALMAAMELQRALEEERAAEPAAVVSDDPLRETLQRCRTLTSEALEADTECQAAWEENRRRFFGTSANDPETD
;
A
#
# COMPACT_ATOMS: atom_id res chain seq x y z
N MET A 1 -33.33 30.23 21.07
CA MET A 1 -33.29 29.39 19.85
C MET A 1 -34.13 28.14 20.09
N LYS A 2 -35.37 28.11 19.61
CA LYS A 2 -36.22 26.90 19.68
C LYS A 2 -35.75 25.96 18.57
N LEU A 3 -34.91 24.98 18.90
CA LEU A 3 -34.65 23.88 17.98
C LEU A 3 -35.99 23.17 17.73
N THR A 4 -36.47 23.21 16.49
CA THR A 4 -37.65 22.45 16.10
C THR A 4 -37.32 20.97 16.29
N ALA A 5 -38.27 20.17 16.80
CA ALA A 5 -38.07 18.74 17.08
C ALA A 5 -37.52 17.97 15.87
N GLU A 6 -37.84 18.44 14.66
CA GLU A 6 -37.30 17.95 13.40
C GLU A 6 -35.79 18.15 13.25
N THR A 7 -35.26 19.31 13.69
CA THR A 7 -33.82 19.62 13.64
C THR A 7 -33.04 18.74 14.59
N THR A 8 -33.57 18.48 15.79
CA THR A 8 -32.95 17.55 16.75
C THR A 8 -32.94 16.12 16.24
N LEU A 9 -34.00 15.67 15.58
CA LEU A 9 -34.09 14.32 15.02
C LEU A 9 -33.04 14.11 13.91
N LYS A 10 -32.95 15.06 12.97
CA LYS A 10 -31.96 15.01 11.88
C LYS A 10 -30.53 15.04 12.42
N ALA A 11 -30.23 15.90 13.39
CA ALA A 11 -28.91 15.98 14.00
C ALA A 11 -28.52 14.65 14.67
N SER A 12 -29.44 14.01 15.38
CA SER A 12 -29.21 12.72 16.02
C SER A 12 -28.93 11.60 15.00
N ALA A 13 -29.69 11.56 13.91
CA ALA A 13 -29.51 10.57 12.84
C ALA A 13 -28.14 10.73 12.15
N ILE A 14 -27.74 11.98 11.88
CA ILE A 14 -26.43 12.28 11.29
C ILE A 14 -25.30 11.87 12.24
N ALA A 15 -25.42 12.20 13.53
CA ALA A 15 -24.42 11.83 14.52
C ALA A 15 -24.26 10.31 14.63
N LEU A 16 -25.36 9.56 14.67
CA LEU A 16 -25.32 8.09 14.68
C LEU A 16 -24.71 7.52 13.40
N GLY A 17 -25.07 8.06 12.24
CA GLY A 17 -24.49 7.66 10.96
C GLY A 17 -22.98 7.91 10.90
N ALA A 18 -22.52 9.06 11.41
CA ALA A 18 -21.10 9.38 11.49
C ALA A 18 -20.33 8.41 12.41
N VAL A 19 -20.90 8.08 13.58
CA VAL A 19 -20.31 7.11 14.50
C VAL A 19 -20.24 5.71 13.86
N ALA A 20 -21.31 5.28 13.20
CA ALA A 20 -21.32 3.98 12.51
C ALA A 20 -20.27 3.93 11.38
N ALA A 21 -20.13 5.01 10.61
CA ALA A 21 -19.11 5.11 9.56
C ALA A 21 -17.68 5.06 10.13
N LEU A 22 -17.42 5.74 11.25
CA LEU A 22 -16.13 5.69 11.93
C LEU A 22 -15.80 4.28 12.43
N MET A 23 -16.77 3.58 13.01
CA MET A 23 -16.59 2.18 13.44
C MET A 23 -16.24 1.29 12.25
N ALA A 24 -16.99 1.39 11.14
CA ALA A 24 -16.70 0.63 9.93
C ALA A 24 -15.32 0.95 9.34
N ALA A 25 -14.90 2.22 9.36
CA ALA A 25 -13.57 2.61 8.93
C ALA A 25 -12.47 1.96 9.78
N MET A 26 -12.65 1.92 11.11
CA MET A 26 -11.69 1.25 12.00
C MET A 26 -11.67 -0.27 11.81
N GLU A 27 -12.81 -0.92 11.55
CA GLU A 27 -12.89 -2.35 11.18
C GLU A 27 -12.14 -2.64 9.88
N LEU A 28 -12.24 -1.74 8.90
CA LEU A 28 -11.49 -1.89 7.66
C LEU A 28 -9.99 -1.69 7.89
N GLN A 29 -9.59 -0.70 8.69
CA GLN A 29 -8.17 -0.47 8.99
C GLN A 29 -7.53 -1.66 9.69
N ARG A 30 -8.19 -2.24 10.70
CA ARG A 30 -7.66 -3.42 11.41
C ARG A 30 -7.58 -4.65 10.51
N ALA A 31 -8.55 -4.86 9.60
CA ALA A 31 -8.49 -5.95 8.64
C ALA A 31 -7.29 -5.81 7.69
N LEU A 32 -7.00 -4.58 7.23
CA LEU A 32 -5.82 -4.29 6.41
C LEU A 32 -4.51 -4.48 7.18
N GLU A 33 -4.48 -4.12 8.48
CA GLU A 33 -3.33 -4.38 9.35
C GLU A 33 -3.10 -5.88 9.58
N GLU A 34 -4.15 -6.67 9.76
CA GLU A 34 -4.07 -8.13 9.88
C GLU A 34 -3.56 -8.77 8.58
N GLU A 35 -4.03 -8.33 7.41
CA GLU A 35 -3.48 -8.79 6.12
C GLU A 35 -1.99 -8.45 6.00
N ARG A 36 -1.59 -7.25 6.42
CA ARG A 36 -0.17 -6.83 6.43
C ARG A 36 0.68 -7.62 7.43
N ALA A 37 0.11 -8.02 8.56
CA ALA A 37 0.78 -8.84 9.56
C ALA A 37 0.88 -10.31 9.13
N ALA A 38 -0.07 -10.78 8.30
CA ALA A 38 -0.03 -12.09 7.65
C ALA A 38 0.93 -12.13 6.44
N GLU A 39 1.42 -10.98 5.98
CA GLU A 39 2.49 -10.89 5.00
C GLU A 39 3.71 -11.65 5.56
N PRO A 40 4.20 -12.69 4.88
CA PRO A 40 5.24 -13.55 5.41
C PRO A 40 6.43 -12.68 5.82
N ALA A 41 6.87 -12.83 7.08
CA ALA A 41 8.00 -12.11 7.65
C ALA A 41 9.08 -11.99 6.58
N ALA A 42 9.30 -10.77 6.11
CA ALA A 42 10.10 -10.53 4.92
C ALA A 42 11.42 -11.28 5.09
N VAL A 43 11.57 -12.38 4.35
CA VAL A 43 12.84 -13.08 4.25
C VAL A 43 13.83 -11.98 3.93
N VAL A 44 14.80 -11.76 4.82
CA VAL A 44 15.92 -10.86 4.56
C VAL A 44 16.72 -11.56 3.49
N SER A 45 16.22 -11.46 2.27
CA SER A 45 16.96 -11.76 1.07
C SER A 45 17.97 -10.64 1.01
N ASP A 46 19.26 -10.98 1.08
CA ASP A 46 20.39 -10.13 0.68
C ASP A 46 20.34 -9.85 -0.84
N ASP A 47 19.14 -9.60 -1.38
CA ASP A 47 18.96 -9.23 -2.77
C ASP A 47 19.21 -7.72 -2.87
N PRO A 48 20.35 -7.29 -3.44
CA PRO A 48 20.65 -5.87 -3.61
C PRO A 48 19.57 -5.16 -4.43
N LEU A 49 18.85 -5.87 -5.31
CA LEU A 49 17.72 -5.29 -6.04
C LEU A 49 16.61 -4.82 -5.08
N ARG A 50 16.37 -5.56 -4.00
CA ARG A 50 15.32 -5.25 -3.02
C ARG A 50 15.67 -4.01 -2.21
N GLU A 51 16.95 -3.84 -1.85
CA GLU A 51 17.44 -2.63 -1.18
C GLU A 51 17.30 -1.40 -2.08
N THR A 52 17.72 -1.51 -3.34
CA THR A 52 17.56 -0.43 -4.33
C THR A 52 16.09 -0.05 -4.49
N LEU A 53 15.18 -1.03 -4.63
CA LEU A 53 13.74 -0.76 -4.73
C LEU A 53 13.17 -0.08 -3.47
N GLN A 54 13.64 -0.44 -2.27
CA GLN A 54 13.23 0.22 -1.04
C GLN A 54 13.61 1.71 -1.04
N ARG A 55 14.83 2.04 -1.46
CA ARG A 55 15.28 3.43 -1.65
C ARG A 55 14.43 4.16 -2.69
N CYS A 56 14.15 3.52 -3.83
CA CYS A 56 13.39 4.14 -4.91
C CYS A 56 11.93 4.47 -4.52
N ARG A 57 11.33 3.71 -3.60
CA ARG A 57 9.97 3.97 -3.09
C ARG A 57 9.84 5.25 -2.27
N THR A 58 10.94 5.78 -1.75
CA THR A 58 10.92 7.03 -0.98
C THR A 58 11.07 8.28 -1.85
N LEU A 59 11.32 8.11 -3.16
CA LEU A 59 11.47 9.21 -4.10
C LEU A 59 10.10 9.77 -4.51
N THR A 60 10.05 11.08 -4.75
CA THR A 60 8.90 11.71 -5.42
C THR A 60 8.87 11.30 -6.89
N SER A 61 7.71 11.40 -7.55
CA SER A 61 7.56 11.02 -8.95
C SER A 61 8.56 11.75 -9.87
N GLU A 62 8.77 13.05 -9.67
CA GLU A 62 9.74 13.84 -10.45
C GLU A 62 11.19 13.34 -10.24
N ALA A 63 11.56 13.02 -9.00
CA ALA A 63 12.90 12.49 -8.71
C ALA A 63 13.09 11.07 -9.28
N LEU A 64 12.04 10.26 -9.30
CA LEU A 64 12.06 8.92 -9.88
C LEU A 64 12.28 8.96 -11.40
N GLU A 65 11.66 9.92 -12.11
CA GLU A 65 11.86 10.11 -13.55
C GLU A 65 13.27 10.59 -13.89
N ALA A 66 13.94 11.30 -12.97
CA ALA A 66 15.33 11.71 -13.13
C ALA A 66 16.34 10.60 -12.77
N ASP A 67 15.93 9.62 -11.96
CA ASP A 67 16.79 8.55 -11.46
C ASP A 67 16.75 7.31 -12.36
N THR A 68 17.73 7.21 -13.26
CA THR A 68 17.87 6.08 -14.19
C THR A 68 18.16 4.74 -13.50
N GLU A 69 18.80 4.76 -12.32
CA GLU A 69 19.08 3.53 -11.56
C GLU A 69 17.78 2.95 -11.01
N CYS A 70 16.92 3.81 -10.48
CA CYS A 70 15.59 3.41 -10.01
C CYS A 70 14.69 2.91 -11.14
N GLN A 71 14.74 3.52 -12.33
CA GLN A 71 14.00 3.03 -13.48
C GLN A 71 14.44 1.62 -13.88
N ALA A 72 15.75 1.39 -13.98
CA ALA A 72 16.30 0.08 -14.31
C ALA A 72 15.93 -0.99 -13.25
N ALA A 73 16.00 -0.63 -11.97
CA ALA A 73 15.62 -1.54 -10.88
C ALA A 73 14.14 -1.96 -10.95
N TRP A 74 13.24 -1.01 -11.27
CA TRP A 74 11.82 -1.32 -11.44
C TRP A 74 11.54 -2.20 -12.65
N GLU A 75 12.24 -1.97 -13.77
CA GLU A 75 12.11 -2.83 -14.96
C GLU A 75 12.58 -4.26 -14.69
N GLU A 76 13.70 -4.42 -13.98
CA GLU A 76 14.23 -5.73 -13.59
C GLU A 76 13.30 -6.45 -12.62
N ASN A 77 12.76 -5.76 -11.62
CA ASN A 77 11.76 -6.33 -10.72
C ASN A 77 10.52 -6.83 -11.48
N ARG A 78 10.04 -6.03 -12.43
CA ARG A 78 8.92 -6.39 -13.29
C ARG A 78 9.26 -7.64 -14.12
N ARG A 79 10.47 -7.69 -14.70
CA ARG A 79 10.95 -8.82 -15.49
C ARG A 79 11.00 -10.12 -14.69
N ARG A 80 11.55 -10.07 -13.47
CA ARG A 80 11.60 -11.21 -12.52
C ARG A 80 10.20 -11.68 -12.12
N PHE A 81 9.29 -10.75 -11.84
CA PHE A 81 7.91 -11.08 -11.46
C PHE A 81 7.18 -11.83 -12.58
N PHE A 82 7.41 -11.45 -13.84
CA PHE A 82 6.85 -12.13 -15.00
C PHE A 82 7.65 -13.36 -15.46
N GLY A 83 8.62 -13.83 -14.67
CA GLY A 83 9.40 -15.03 -14.98
C GLY A 83 10.26 -14.91 -16.24
N THR A 84 10.53 -13.69 -16.74
CA THR A 84 11.45 -13.47 -17.87
C THR A 84 12.89 -13.38 -17.37
N SER A 85 13.25 -14.21 -16.41
CA SER A 85 14.63 -14.35 -15.95
C SER A 85 15.38 -15.11 -17.03
N ALA A 86 16.19 -14.40 -17.83
CA ALA A 86 17.03 -14.96 -18.90
C ALA A 86 18.23 -15.77 -18.35
N ASN A 87 18.02 -16.54 -17.29
CA ASN A 87 18.99 -17.47 -16.73
C ASN A 87 18.31 -18.83 -16.55
N ASP A 88 17.94 -19.45 -17.67
CA ASP A 88 18.20 -20.88 -17.78
C ASP A 88 19.70 -20.98 -18.09
N PRO A 89 20.56 -21.39 -17.15
CA PRO A 89 21.90 -21.80 -17.52
C PRO A 89 21.72 -23.03 -18.41
N GLU A 90 21.97 -22.83 -19.70
CA GLU A 90 22.36 -23.86 -20.66
C GLU A 90 23.16 -24.94 -19.91
N THR A 91 22.46 -26.03 -19.60
CA THR A 91 23.04 -27.24 -19.04
C THR A 91 23.29 -28.13 -20.25
N ASP A 92 24.58 -28.21 -20.57
CA ASP A 92 25.27 -29.13 -21.48
C ASP A 92 24.54 -30.48 -21.72
#